data_AF-F4B0J3-F1
#
_entry.id   AF-F4B0J3-F1
#
_cell.length_a   1.000
_cell.length_b   1.000
_cell.length_c   1.000
_cell.angle_alpha   90.00
_cell.angle_beta   90.00
_cell.angle_gamma   90.00
#
_symmetry.space_group_name_H-M   'P 1'
#
loop_
_entity.id
_entity.type
_entity.pdbx_description
1 polymer ?
#
loop_
_entity_poly.entity_id
_entity_poly.type
_entity_poly.pdbx_seq_one_letter_code
_entity_poly.pdbx_strand_id
1 'polypeptide(L)' 'MIKIIGVIALVAGAIMLVLGVMGIFGSLSTGMSPWAFTILGVVFFFAGISLLKHRKDTDTIASEK' A
#
# COMPACT_ATOMS: atom_id res chain seq x y z
N MET A 1 -15.42 -4.11 4.07
CA MET A 1 -14.56 -5.08 3.37
C MET A 1 -13.45 -4.40 2.56
N ILE A 2 -13.75 -3.39 1.71
CA ILE A 2 -12.73 -2.60 0.98
C ILE A 2 -11.72 -1.89 1.90
N LYS A 3 -12.16 -1.46 3.10
CA LYS A 3 -11.29 -0.86 4.12
C LYS A 3 -10.16 -1.80 4.58
N ILE A 4 -10.44 -3.11 4.73
CA ILE A 4 -9.43 -4.09 5.16
C ILE A 4 -8.38 -4.28 4.07
N ILE A 5 -8.80 -4.34 2.80
CA ILE A 5 -7.89 -4.42 1.65
C ILE A 5 -7.01 -3.17 1.56
N GLY A 6 -7.59 -1.98 1.76
CA GLY A 6 -6.85 -0.72 1.80
C GLY A 6 -5.83 -0.67 2.95
N VAL A 7 -6.18 -1.16 4.15
CA VAL A 7 -5.26 -1.25 5.29
C VAL A 7 -4.11 -2.22 4.99
N ILE A 8 -4.40 -3.41 4.45
CA ILE A 8 -3.38 -4.40 4.11
C ILE A 8 -2.45 -3.85 3.03
N ALA A 9 -2.98 -3.23 1.98
CA ALA A 9 -2.18 -2.61 0.92
C ALA A 9 -1.28 -1.48 1.45
N LEU A 10 -1.78 -0.67 2.39
CA LEU A 10 -1.00 0.39 3.03
C LEU A 10 0.13 -0.18 3.89
N VAL A 11 -0.16 -1.17 4.75
CA VAL A 11 0.85 -1.77 5.63
C VAL A 11 1.90 -2.54 4.83
N ALA A 12 1.47 -3.38 3.88
CA ALA A 12 2.38 -4.12 3.01
C ALA A 12 3.22 -3.17 2.14
N GLY A 13 2.60 -2.14 1.58
CA GLY A 13 3.28 -1.09 0.82
C GLY A 13 4.33 -0.38 1.65
N ALA A 14 4.02 0.01 2.89
CA ALA A 14 4.95 0.66 3.80
C ALA A 14 6.17 -0.21 4.12
N ILE A 15 5.96 -1.49 4.46
CA ILE A 15 7.04 -2.43 4.75
C ILE A 15 7.95 -2.58 3.52
N MET A 16 7.35 -2.75 2.34
CA MET A 16 8.09 -2.91 1.09
C MET A 16 8.90 -1.65 0.73
N LEU A 17 8.37 -0.47 1.02
CA LEU A 17 9.04 0.82 0.82
C LEU A 17 10.26 0.96 1.74
N VAL A 18 10.11 0.61 3.02
CA VAL A 18 11.23 0.62 3.98
C VAL A 18 12.33 -0.34 3.55
N LEU A 19 11.98 -1.58 3.18
CA LEU A 19 12.96 -2.57 2.69
C LEU A 19 13.65 -2.10 1.39
N GLY A 20 12.91 -1.50 0.48
CA GLY A 20 13.45 -0.93 -0.76
C GLY A 20 14.43 0.20 -0.51
N VAL A 21 14.06 1.16 0.34
CA VAL A 21 14.92 2.30 0.71
C VAL A 21 16.17 1.84 1.44
N MET A 22 16.04 0.91 2.40
CA MET A 22 17.18 0.30 3.08
C MET A 22 18.11 -0.42 2.08
N GLY A 23 17.56 -1.07 1.06
CA GLY A 23 18.34 -1.69 0.00
C GLY A 23 19.03 -0.69 -0.94
N ILE A 24 18.42 0.46 -1.25
CA ILE A 24 19.04 1.52 -2.07
C ILE A 24 20.29 2.08 -1.39
N PHE A 25 20.23 2.29 -0.08
CA PHE A 25 21.37 2.77 0.71
C PHE A 25 22.39 1.68 1.03
N GLY A 26 22.21 0.45 0.52
CA GLY A 26 23.14 -0.66 0.74
C GLY A 26 23.16 -1.21 2.17
N SER A 27 22.20 -0.81 3.01
CA SER A 27 22.09 -1.28 4.40
C SER A 27 21.50 -2.68 4.52
N LEU A 28 20.90 -3.21 3.44
CA LEU A 28 20.27 -4.52 3.40
C LEU A 28 20.45 -5.14 2.00
N SER A 29 21.04 -6.34 1.93
CA SER A 29 21.10 -7.10 0.68
C SER A 29 19.80 -7.89 0.52
N THR A 30 18.91 -7.42 -0.37
CA THR A 30 17.59 -8.03 -0.60
C THR A 30 17.62 -9.14 -1.67
N GLY A 31 18.75 -9.39 -2.32
CA GLY A 31 18.89 -10.41 -3.39
C GLY A 31 18.12 -10.09 -4.69
N MET A 32 17.44 -8.94 -4.75
CA MET A 32 16.66 -8.45 -5.88
C MET A 32 16.88 -6.93 -6.02
N SER A 33 16.49 -6.34 -7.16
CA SER A 33 16.57 -4.89 -7.39
C SER A 33 15.87 -4.07 -6.28
N PRO A 34 16.62 -3.30 -5.46
CA PRO A 34 16.04 -2.46 -4.41
C PRO A 34 15.12 -1.37 -4.96
N TRP A 35 15.40 -0.92 -6.18
CA TRP A 35 14.58 0.04 -6.90
C TRP A 35 13.19 -0.52 -7.23
N ALA A 36 13.09 -1.81 -7.59
CA ALA A 36 11.80 -2.44 -7.84
C ALA A 36 10.93 -2.47 -6.57
N PHE A 37 11.51 -2.84 -5.43
CA PHE A 37 10.83 -2.81 -4.13
C PHE A 37 10.37 -1.40 -3.74
N THR A 38 11.21 -0.40 -3.99
CA THR A 38 10.90 0.99 -3.67
C THR A 38 9.76 1.52 -4.54
N ILE A 39 9.81 1.32 -5.85
CA ILE A 39 8.77 1.77 -6.79
C ILE A 39 7.44 1.06 -6.48
N LEU A 40 7.47 -0.27 -6.29
CA LEU A 40 6.27 -1.03 -5.99
C LEU A 40 5.67 -0.63 -4.64
N GLY A 41 6.52 -0.45 -3.62
CA GLY A 41 6.13 0.02 -2.29
C GLY A 41 5.46 1.40 -2.35
N VAL A 42 6.03 2.35 -3.10
CA VAL A 42 5.44 3.68 -3.33
C VAL A 42 4.05 3.56 -3.97
N VAL A 43 3.92 2.81 -5.06
CA VAL A 43 2.64 2.63 -5.76
C VAL A 43 1.59 2.02 -4.83
N PHE A 44 1.91 0.93 -4.13
CA PHE A 44 0.99 0.26 -3.21
C PHE A 44 0.62 1.13 -2.00
N PHE A 45 1.57 1.90 -1.48
CA PHE A 45 1.32 2.79 -0.34
C PHE A 45 0.33 3.90 -0.71
N PHE A 46 0.54 4.57 -1.84
CA PHE A 46 -0.39 5.60 -2.32
C PHE A 46 -1.74 5.02 -2.76
N ALA A 47 -1.76 3.84 -3.39
CA ALA A 47 -2.99 3.14 -3.73
C ALA A 47 -3.79 2.75 -2.48
N GLY A 48 -3.13 2.24 -1.44
CA GLY A 48 -3.73 1.90 -0.14
C GLY A 48 -4.31 3.14 0.55
N ILE A 49 -3.58 4.26 0.58
CA ILE A 49 -4.09 5.53 1.09
C ILE A 49 -5.31 6.00 0.29
N SER A 50 -5.25 5.93 -1.05
CA SER A 50 -6.35 6.33 -1.93
C SER A 50 -7.62 5.52 -1.67
N LEU A 51 -7.49 4.20 -1.55
CA LEU A 51 -8.58 3.28 -1.20
C LEU A 51 -9.19 3.57 0.18
N LEU A 52 -8.37 3.96 1.16
CA LEU A 52 -8.84 4.34 2.49
C LEU A 52 -9.50 5.72 2.50
N LYS A 53 -9.09 6.62 1.60
CA LYS A 53 -9.64 7.98 1.46
C LYS A 53 -10.97 8.00 0.70
N HIS A 54 -11.25 7.03 -0.18
CA HIS A 54 -12.56 6.86 -0.81
C HIS A 54 -13.58 6.31 0.20
N ARG A 55 -14.18 7.22 0.97
CA ARG A 55 -15.10 6.91 2.08
C ARG A 55 -16.56 6.69 1.64
N LYS A 56 -16.91 6.85 0.35
CA LYS A 56 -18.32 6.85 -0.13
C LYS A 56 -18.89 5.48 -0.56
N ASP A 57 -18.10 4.49 -0.92
CA ASP A 57 -18.65 3.25 -1.56
C ASP A 57 -19.05 2.13 -0.59
N THR A 58 -19.24 2.41 0.69
CA THR A 58 -19.89 1.45 1.61
C THR A 58 -20.78 2.15 2.64
N ASP A 59 -21.25 3.35 2.33
CA ASP A 59 -22.58 3.68 2.84
C ASP A 59 -23.53 2.79 2.03
N THR A 60 -24.28 1.98 2.76
CA THR A 60 -25.37 1.19 2.22
C THR A 60 -26.08 2.00 1.14
N ILE A 61 -26.21 1.45 -0.07
CA ILE A 61 -27.44 1.69 -0.83
C ILE A 61 -28.51 1.26 0.16
N ALA A 62 -29.05 2.24 0.89
CA ALA A 62 -30.17 2.05 1.75
C ALA A 62 -31.20 1.42 0.83
N SER A 63 -31.54 0.18 1.14
CA SER A 63 -32.86 -0.33 0.85
C SER A 63 -33.83 0.68 1.45
N GLU A 64 -34.23 1.66 0.66
CA GLU A 64 -35.34 2.53 0.97
C GLU A 64 -36.28 2.46 -0.22
N LYS A 65 -37.49 2.01 0.13
CA LYS A 65 -38.67 1.81 -0.70
C LYS A 65 -39.13 3.12 -1.31
#